data_AF-A0A7S1XIS7-F1
#
_entry.id   AF-A0A7S1XIS7-F1
#
_cell.length_a   1.000
_cell.length_b   1.000
_cell.length_c   1.000
_cell.angle_alpha   90.00
_cell.angle_beta   90.00
_cell.angle_gamma   90.00
#
_symmetry.space_group_name_H-M   'P 1'
#
loop_
_entity.id
_entity.type
_entity.pdbx_description
1 polymer ?
#
loop_
_entity_poly.entity_id
_entity_poly.type
_entity_poly.pdbx_seq_one_letter_code
_entity_poly.pdbx_strand_id
1 'polypeptide(L)'
;RARRGRRLFEPVKLPSPSTGLQYKMMLFPPSFPVKDLKTGGELQTTSATAYTIPSAEKRLNRRLRLGLLPSKDPELPRTANIIKPKNHHVWGITDAEEMRAYLKESFPQIDVNALVSEADAEAFLEGKVGEFPAPQFVRGMQLFLEEGSGTAGFALLGDSIHAFPPDIGQGVNAALEDVMDFREALLGLGKHDRNPAYLKKGATVLQSPLLLKEALQRYQALRAPEAEAVARIAQVGAPYQYNQSRVREKIFMLGFALRTVLSVVAAKVGLGKVITEPAVMQIRAGRQRYSRVWKRAQRTTAACVAAAAALALKLALASV
;
A
#
# COMPACT_ATOMS: atom_id res chain seq x y z
N ARG A 1 -0.88 -14.89 33.47
CA ARG A 1 -1.16 -13.58 32.82
C ARG A 1 -0.18 -13.23 31.68
N ALA A 2 1.14 -13.40 31.83
CA ALA A 2 2.15 -13.06 30.80
C ALA A 2 1.94 -13.73 29.42
N ARG A 3 1.50 -14.99 29.36
CA ARG A 3 1.22 -15.69 28.08
C ARG A 3 0.04 -15.12 27.28
N ARG A 4 -0.96 -14.49 27.92
CA ARG A 4 -2.07 -13.81 27.21
C ARG A 4 -1.65 -12.45 26.66
N GLY A 5 -0.71 -11.76 27.33
CA GLY A 5 -0.19 -10.46 26.88
C GLY A 5 0.68 -10.55 25.62
N ARG A 6 1.52 -11.61 25.49
CA ARG A 6 2.39 -11.79 24.31
C ARG A 6 1.60 -11.87 22.99
N ARG A 7 0.47 -12.58 22.99
CA ARG A 7 -0.37 -12.75 21.78
C ARG A 7 -1.05 -11.46 21.29
N LEU A 8 -1.09 -10.41 22.10
CA LEU A 8 -1.70 -9.15 21.68
C LEU A 8 -0.79 -8.40 20.69
N PHE A 9 0.52 -8.42 20.93
CA PHE A 9 1.51 -7.72 20.11
C PHE A 9 2.11 -8.59 19.00
N GLU A 10 1.73 -9.87 18.92
CA GLU A 10 2.11 -10.76 17.82
C GLU A 10 1.39 -10.33 16.53
N PRO A 11 2.12 -10.04 15.44
CA PRO A 11 1.51 -9.67 14.18
C PRO A 11 0.68 -10.81 13.58
N VAL A 12 -0.56 -10.50 13.21
CA VAL A 12 -1.41 -11.35 12.38
C VAL A 12 -0.98 -11.12 10.93
N LYS A 13 -0.23 -12.08 10.37
CA LYS A 13 0.21 -12.04 8.96
C LYS A 13 -0.89 -12.52 8.03
N LEU A 14 -1.05 -11.83 6.92
CA LEU A 14 -2.04 -12.08 5.88
C LEU A 14 -1.30 -12.39 4.56
N PRO A 15 -1.82 -13.31 3.73
CA PRO A 15 -1.18 -13.62 2.45
C PRO A 15 -1.31 -12.47 1.45
N SER A 16 -0.25 -12.20 0.68
CA SER A 16 -0.29 -11.31 -0.49
C SER A 16 0.64 -11.84 -1.58
N PRO A 17 0.26 -11.73 -2.88
CA PRO A 17 1.17 -12.04 -3.97
C PRO A 17 2.38 -11.10 -4.06
N SER A 18 2.37 -9.97 -3.36
CA SER A 18 3.49 -9.02 -3.29
C SER A 18 4.48 -9.34 -2.16
N THR A 19 4.13 -10.24 -1.23
CA THR A 19 5.02 -10.64 -0.13
C THR A 19 6.28 -11.30 -0.69
N GLY A 20 7.44 -10.90 -0.16
CA GLY A 20 8.72 -11.46 -0.58
C GLY A 20 9.25 -10.94 -1.91
N LEU A 21 8.54 -10.00 -2.56
CA LEU A 21 9.13 -9.27 -3.68
C LEU A 21 10.31 -8.46 -3.19
N GLN A 22 11.40 -8.54 -3.94
CA GLN A 22 12.59 -7.76 -3.69
C GLN A 22 12.50 -6.41 -4.39
N TYR A 23 13.09 -5.40 -3.77
CA TYR A 23 13.15 -4.07 -4.36
C TYR A 23 14.48 -3.37 -4.12
N LYS A 24 14.86 -2.57 -5.11
CA LYS A 24 15.92 -1.57 -5.07
C LYS A 24 15.47 -0.34 -5.84
N MET A 25 16.12 0.78 -5.57
CA MET A 25 15.88 2.04 -6.28
C MET A 25 17.12 2.39 -7.08
N MET A 26 16.92 2.85 -8.30
CA MET A 26 17.95 3.47 -9.12
C MET A 26 17.60 4.94 -9.30
N LEU A 27 18.60 5.83 -9.21
CA LEU A 27 18.38 7.25 -9.42
C LEU A 27 18.36 7.56 -10.92
N PHE A 28 17.46 8.45 -11.30
CA PHE A 28 17.33 8.99 -12.65
C PHE A 28 17.27 10.51 -12.55
N PRO A 29 17.71 11.26 -13.58
CA PRO A 29 17.55 12.69 -13.58
C PRO A 29 16.07 13.11 -13.50
N PRO A 30 15.79 14.34 -13.02
CA PRO A 30 14.43 14.81 -12.83
C PRO A 30 13.59 14.79 -14.11
N SER A 31 14.25 15.04 -15.25
CA SER A 31 13.65 15.07 -16.59
C SER A 31 14.65 14.53 -17.61
N PHE A 32 14.16 13.80 -18.59
CA PHE A 32 14.94 13.24 -19.70
C PHE A 32 14.04 12.85 -20.87
N PRO A 33 14.59 12.78 -22.10
CA PRO A 33 13.84 12.39 -23.28
C PRO A 33 13.57 10.88 -23.32
N VAL A 34 12.40 10.50 -23.83
CA VAL A 34 12.00 9.12 -24.08
C VAL A 34 11.49 9.00 -25.51
N LYS A 35 12.10 8.11 -26.29
CA LYS A 35 11.72 7.85 -27.67
C LYS A 35 10.54 6.88 -27.77
N ASP A 36 9.53 7.22 -28.56
CA ASP A 36 8.53 6.26 -29.00
C ASP A 36 9.15 5.34 -30.06
N LEU A 37 9.30 4.07 -29.71
CA LEU A 37 9.90 3.06 -30.59
C LEU A 37 9.06 2.75 -31.84
N LYS A 38 7.77 3.12 -31.88
CA LYS A 38 6.89 2.88 -33.03
C LYS A 38 6.90 4.05 -34.00
N THR A 39 6.81 5.27 -33.48
CA THR A 39 6.66 6.49 -34.30
C THR A 39 7.97 7.23 -34.51
N GLY A 40 8.98 6.95 -33.69
CA GLY A 40 10.23 7.71 -33.64
C GLY A 40 10.11 9.06 -32.94
N GLY A 41 8.92 9.45 -32.51
CA GLY A 41 8.69 10.69 -31.77
C GLY A 41 9.36 10.69 -30.41
N GLU A 42 9.55 11.87 -29.82
CA GLU A 42 10.21 12.03 -28.53
C GLU A 42 9.26 12.69 -27.53
N LEU A 43 9.29 12.18 -26.29
CA LEU A 43 8.57 12.74 -25.15
C LEU A 43 9.58 13.16 -24.08
N GLN A 44 9.60 14.44 -23.76
CA GLN A 44 10.34 14.92 -22.59
C GLN A 44 9.56 14.61 -21.31
N THR A 45 10.15 13.82 -20.42
CA THR A 45 9.58 13.59 -19.09
C THR A 45 9.70 14.83 -18.21
N THR A 46 8.79 15.00 -17.25
CA THR A 46 8.85 16.09 -16.25
C THR A 46 8.87 15.53 -14.82
N SER A 47 9.47 16.26 -13.88
CA SER A 47 9.54 15.84 -12.47
C SER A 47 8.15 15.68 -11.83
N ALA A 48 7.19 16.54 -12.19
CA ALA A 48 5.85 16.58 -11.60
C ALA A 48 4.91 15.44 -12.06
N THR A 49 5.30 14.66 -13.07
CA THR A 49 4.46 13.60 -13.64
C THR A 49 5.00 12.21 -13.30
N ALA A 50 4.10 11.30 -12.95
CA ALA A 50 4.45 9.89 -12.78
C ALA A 50 4.62 9.24 -14.16
N TYR A 51 5.72 8.51 -14.38
CA TYR A 51 5.95 7.78 -15.62
C TYR A 51 6.13 6.30 -15.35
N THR A 52 5.73 5.50 -16.34
CA THR A 52 6.02 4.08 -16.39
C THR A 52 6.68 3.77 -17.72
N ILE A 53 7.94 3.36 -17.68
CA ILE A 53 8.71 2.98 -18.88
C ILE A 53 8.77 1.45 -18.93
N PRO A 54 8.01 0.79 -19.82
CA PRO A 54 8.05 -0.66 -19.95
C PRO A 54 9.30 -1.11 -20.73
N SER A 55 9.91 -2.23 -20.34
CA SER A 55 11.03 -2.78 -21.12
C SER A 55 10.57 -3.33 -22.48
N ALA A 56 11.47 -3.32 -23.45
CA ALA A 56 11.33 -4.05 -24.72
C ALA A 56 11.25 -5.56 -24.48
N GLU A 57 12.05 -6.07 -23.54
CA GLU A 57 12.09 -7.48 -23.11
C GLU A 57 10.69 -8.03 -22.72
N LYS A 58 10.39 -9.26 -23.13
CA LYS A 58 9.11 -9.95 -22.93
C LYS A 58 9.19 -11.13 -21.97
N ARG A 59 10.37 -11.73 -21.80
CA ARG A 59 10.63 -12.88 -20.91
C ARG A 59 10.36 -12.49 -19.46
N LEU A 60 9.58 -13.28 -18.73
CA LEU A 60 9.10 -12.91 -17.39
C LEU A 60 10.23 -12.71 -16.36
N ASN A 61 11.31 -13.47 -16.47
CA ASN A 61 12.47 -13.40 -15.58
C ASN A 61 13.48 -12.31 -15.96
N ARG A 62 13.27 -11.59 -17.07
CA ARG A 62 14.14 -10.49 -17.53
C ARG A 62 13.38 -9.19 -17.80
N ARG A 63 12.06 -9.20 -17.92
CA ARG A 63 11.27 -8.01 -18.24
C ARG A 63 11.26 -7.05 -17.06
N LEU A 64 11.67 -5.80 -17.28
CA LEU A 64 11.58 -4.73 -16.28
C LEU A 64 10.47 -3.71 -16.60
N ARG A 65 10.20 -2.87 -15.61
CA ARG A 65 9.37 -1.67 -15.73
C ARG A 65 9.95 -0.63 -14.78
N LEU A 66 10.37 0.51 -15.30
CA LEU A 66 10.81 1.62 -14.47
C LEU A 66 9.58 2.44 -14.11
N GLY A 67 9.25 2.45 -12.81
CA GLY A 67 8.22 3.33 -12.26
C GLY A 67 8.89 4.56 -11.65
N LEU A 68 8.65 5.73 -12.25
CA LEU A 68 9.16 7.02 -11.78
C LEU A 68 8.04 7.75 -11.08
N LEU A 69 8.21 7.99 -9.79
CA LEU A 69 7.25 8.75 -8.98
C LEU A 69 7.46 10.26 -9.20
N PRO A 70 6.38 11.05 -9.09
CA PRO A 70 6.49 12.49 -9.23
C PRO A 70 7.25 13.09 -8.05
N SER A 71 8.09 14.08 -8.35
CA SER A 71 8.74 14.94 -7.36
C SER A 71 8.19 16.36 -7.49
N LYS A 72 7.92 17.01 -6.36
CA LYS A 72 7.58 18.45 -6.34
C LYS A 72 8.79 19.32 -6.62
N ASP A 73 9.97 18.85 -6.21
CA ASP A 73 11.22 19.54 -6.46
C ASP A 73 11.75 19.11 -7.84
N PRO A 74 11.85 20.03 -8.81
CA PRO A 74 12.33 19.72 -10.15
C PRO A 74 13.84 19.50 -10.23
N GLU A 75 14.60 19.83 -9.18
CA GLU A 75 16.06 19.66 -9.17
C GLU A 75 16.48 18.31 -8.58
N LEU A 76 15.59 17.65 -7.83
CA LEU A 76 15.89 16.37 -7.20
C LEU A 76 15.81 15.18 -8.18
N PRO A 77 16.81 14.29 -8.17
CA PRO A 77 16.73 13.02 -8.88
C PRO A 77 15.48 12.23 -8.51
N ARG A 78 14.93 11.50 -9.48
CA ARG A 78 13.79 10.60 -9.28
C ARG A 78 14.28 9.19 -9.01
N THR A 79 13.52 8.48 -8.18
CA THR A 79 13.75 7.05 -7.97
C THR A 79 12.96 6.23 -8.99
N ALA A 80 13.67 5.39 -9.73
CA ALA A 80 13.10 4.28 -10.48
C ALA A 80 13.07 3.04 -9.59
N ASN A 81 11.87 2.64 -9.18
CA ASN A 81 11.69 1.45 -8.35
C ASN A 81 11.78 0.18 -9.21
N ILE A 82 12.78 -0.67 -8.94
CA ILE A 82 12.87 -2.01 -9.52
C ILE A 82 12.34 -3.00 -8.48
N ILE A 83 11.18 -3.58 -8.76
CA ILE A 83 10.47 -4.49 -7.84
C ILE A 83 10.21 -5.81 -8.55
N LYS A 84 10.84 -6.90 -8.08
CA LYS A 84 10.82 -8.20 -8.75
C LYS A 84 10.91 -9.39 -7.79
N PRO A 85 10.42 -10.59 -8.20
CA PRO A 85 10.64 -11.82 -7.45
C PRO A 85 12.14 -12.12 -7.26
N LYS A 86 12.49 -12.83 -6.19
CA LYS A 86 13.88 -13.16 -5.82
C LYS A 86 14.69 -13.87 -6.90
N ASN A 87 14.03 -14.62 -7.78
CA ASN A 87 14.68 -15.35 -8.89
C ASN A 87 14.74 -14.55 -10.21
N HIS A 88 14.48 -13.25 -10.20
CA HIS A 88 14.58 -12.42 -11.39
C HIS A 88 16.05 -12.14 -11.75
N HIS A 89 16.36 -12.09 -13.06
CA HIS A 89 17.72 -11.95 -13.57
C HIS A 89 18.48 -10.73 -13.02
N VAL A 90 17.77 -9.59 -12.88
CA VAL A 90 18.35 -8.34 -12.33
C VAL A 90 19.03 -8.51 -10.96
N TRP A 91 18.63 -9.50 -10.16
CA TRP A 91 19.23 -9.76 -8.85
C TRP A 91 20.49 -10.62 -8.90
N GLY A 92 20.78 -11.24 -10.05
CA GLY A 92 21.99 -12.02 -10.28
C GLY A 92 23.11 -11.24 -10.98
N ILE A 93 22.83 -10.02 -11.44
CA ILE A 93 23.84 -9.13 -12.03
C ILE A 93 24.72 -8.63 -10.89
N THR A 94 26.04 -8.74 -11.06
CA THR A 94 27.05 -8.40 -10.04
C THR A 94 28.05 -7.36 -10.50
N ASP A 95 27.98 -7.00 -11.78
CA ASP A 95 28.92 -6.09 -12.45
C ASP A 95 28.17 -4.87 -13.02
N ALA A 96 28.80 -3.70 -12.92
CA ALA A 96 28.20 -2.42 -13.31
C ALA A 96 28.06 -2.31 -14.84
N GLU A 97 29.03 -2.84 -15.59
CA GLU A 97 28.96 -2.89 -17.05
C GLU A 97 27.81 -3.80 -17.51
N GLU A 98 27.69 -5.00 -16.93
CA GLU A 98 26.59 -5.92 -17.18
C GLU A 98 25.23 -5.28 -16.84
N MET A 99 25.12 -4.57 -15.72
CA MET A 99 23.88 -3.87 -15.34
C MET A 99 23.47 -2.82 -16.37
N ARG A 100 24.42 -1.98 -16.82
CA ARG A 100 24.16 -0.94 -17.82
C ARG A 100 23.82 -1.55 -19.18
N ALA A 101 24.52 -2.61 -19.59
CA ALA A 101 24.21 -3.35 -20.80
C ALA A 101 22.79 -3.95 -20.77
N TYR A 102 22.41 -4.56 -19.64
CA TYR A 102 21.08 -5.13 -19.43
C TYR A 102 19.98 -4.05 -19.45
N LEU A 103 20.22 -2.89 -18.84
CA LEU A 103 19.29 -1.75 -18.90
C LEU A 103 19.16 -1.21 -20.33
N LYS A 104 20.26 -1.12 -21.09
CA LYS A 104 20.26 -0.67 -22.48
C LYS A 104 19.48 -1.61 -23.40
N GLU A 105 19.67 -2.92 -23.25
CA GLU A 105 18.86 -3.94 -23.94
C GLU A 105 17.37 -3.83 -23.53
N SER A 106 17.12 -3.62 -22.24
CA SER A 106 15.77 -3.55 -21.70
C SER A 106 15.01 -2.29 -22.11
N PHE A 107 15.69 -1.15 -22.26
CA PHE A 107 15.06 0.16 -22.47
C PHE A 107 15.69 0.93 -23.65
N PRO A 108 15.60 0.43 -24.89
CA PRO A 108 16.19 1.09 -26.06
C PRO A 108 15.55 2.46 -26.38
N GLN A 109 14.44 2.80 -25.73
CA GLN A 109 13.79 4.11 -25.84
C GLN A 109 14.48 5.24 -25.06
N ILE A 110 15.46 4.93 -24.21
CA ILE A 110 16.18 5.92 -23.41
C ILE A 110 17.69 5.74 -23.59
N ASP A 111 18.45 6.82 -23.47
CA ASP A 111 19.90 6.75 -23.48
C ASP A 111 20.43 6.36 -22.09
N VAL A 112 20.50 5.05 -21.84
CA VAL A 112 21.00 4.53 -20.56
C VAL A 112 22.41 5.02 -20.24
N ASN A 113 23.26 5.24 -21.25
CA ASN A 113 24.63 5.70 -21.00
C ASN A 113 24.68 7.13 -20.47
N ALA A 114 23.74 7.98 -20.89
CA ALA A 114 23.58 9.34 -20.40
C ALA A 114 22.83 9.41 -19.06
N LEU A 115 21.92 8.46 -18.79
CA LEU A 115 21.01 8.50 -17.63
C LEU A 115 21.49 7.72 -16.42
N VAL A 116 22.32 6.69 -16.62
CA VAL A 116 22.83 5.82 -15.56
C VAL A 116 24.34 5.76 -15.69
N SER A 117 25.01 6.51 -14.80
CA SER A 117 26.47 6.47 -14.71
C SER A 117 26.94 5.10 -14.21
N GLU A 118 28.24 4.83 -14.36
CA GLU A 118 28.87 3.64 -13.77
C GLU A 118 28.71 3.64 -12.24
N ALA A 119 28.95 4.79 -11.60
CA ALA A 119 28.75 4.97 -10.16
C ALA A 119 27.30 4.71 -9.71
N ASP A 120 26.29 5.11 -10.50
CA ASP A 120 24.88 4.82 -10.18
C ASP A 120 24.58 3.32 -10.27
N ALA A 121 25.19 2.63 -11.24
CA ALA A 121 25.05 1.19 -11.40
C ALA A 121 25.76 0.43 -10.25
N GLU A 122 26.97 0.83 -9.88
CA GLU A 122 27.69 0.30 -8.71
C GLU A 122 26.88 0.52 -7.43
N ALA A 123 26.42 1.74 -7.18
CA ALA A 123 25.58 2.05 -6.02
C ALA A 123 24.30 1.21 -5.98
N PHE A 124 23.68 0.95 -7.14
CA PHE A 124 22.55 0.02 -7.22
C PHE A 124 22.95 -1.40 -6.83
N LEU A 125 24.09 -1.90 -7.29
CA LEU A 125 24.57 -3.26 -7.01
C LEU A 125 24.93 -3.44 -5.53
N GLU A 126 25.68 -2.51 -4.96
CA GLU A 126 26.09 -2.49 -3.54
C GLU A 126 24.92 -2.28 -2.57
N GLY A 127 23.89 -1.55 -3.02
CA GLY A 127 22.72 -1.24 -2.21
C GLY A 127 22.09 -2.50 -1.60
N LYS A 128 21.59 -2.40 -0.36
CA LYS A 128 20.88 -3.52 0.27
C LYS A 128 19.57 -3.80 -0.45
N VAL A 129 19.34 -5.06 -0.82
CA VAL A 129 18.04 -5.50 -1.36
C VAL A 129 16.99 -5.41 -0.24
N GLY A 130 15.93 -4.63 -0.47
CA GLY A 130 14.75 -4.62 0.38
C GLY A 130 13.79 -5.75 0.03
N GLU A 131 12.94 -6.15 0.97
CA GLU A 131 11.90 -7.17 0.76
C GLU A 131 10.55 -6.66 1.25
N PHE A 132 9.50 -6.89 0.46
CA PHE A 132 8.14 -6.52 0.85
C PHE A 132 7.59 -7.42 1.94
N PRO A 133 7.08 -6.85 3.04
CA PRO A 133 6.51 -7.64 4.13
C PRO A 133 5.21 -8.32 3.70
N ALA A 134 4.78 -9.33 4.46
CA ALA A 134 3.38 -9.73 4.41
C ALA A 134 2.50 -8.61 4.96
N PRO A 135 1.32 -8.32 4.37
CA PRO A 135 0.34 -7.49 5.05
C PRO A 135 0.09 -8.06 6.45
N GLN A 136 0.22 -7.23 7.47
CA GLN A 136 0.12 -7.65 8.85
C GLN A 136 -0.40 -6.52 9.72
N PHE A 137 -1.00 -6.90 10.84
CA PHE A 137 -1.44 -5.98 11.89
C PHE A 137 -1.32 -6.62 13.26
N VAL A 138 -1.21 -5.83 14.32
CA VAL A 138 -1.23 -6.30 15.71
C VAL A 138 -2.59 -6.01 16.36
N ARG A 139 -2.97 -6.81 17.36
CA ARG A 139 -4.26 -6.65 18.07
C ARG A 139 -4.15 -5.73 19.28
N GLY A 140 -2.99 -5.72 19.92
CA GLY A 140 -2.63 -4.83 21.02
C GLY A 140 -1.75 -3.70 20.50
N MET A 141 -2.19 -2.47 20.74
CA MET A 141 -1.51 -1.25 20.29
C MET A 141 -1.03 -0.40 21.46
N GLN A 142 -1.40 -0.78 22.67
CA GLN A 142 -1.04 -0.04 23.88
C GLN A 142 -0.80 -0.98 25.04
N LEU A 143 0.01 -0.52 25.99
CA LEU A 143 0.23 -1.15 27.28
C LEU A 143 0.25 -0.07 28.35
N PHE A 144 -0.43 -0.32 29.46
CA PHE A 144 -0.32 0.50 30.65
C PHE A 144 0.27 -0.35 31.77
N LEU A 145 1.40 0.09 32.32
CA LEU A 145 2.10 -0.55 33.43
C LEU A 145 1.88 0.27 34.70
N GLU A 146 1.48 -0.43 35.76
CA GLU A 146 1.41 0.07 37.13
C GLU A 146 2.36 -0.82 37.95
N GLU A 147 3.53 -0.31 38.33
CA GLU A 147 4.52 -1.08 39.09
C GLU A 147 5.18 -0.21 40.17
N GLY A 148 5.11 -0.66 41.44
CA GLY A 148 5.61 0.09 42.58
C GLY A 148 4.97 1.49 42.70
N SER A 149 5.79 2.53 42.74
CA SER A 149 5.36 3.93 42.80
C SER A 149 5.22 4.61 41.43
N GLY A 150 5.39 3.87 40.32
CA GLY A 150 5.44 4.43 38.98
C GLY A 150 4.33 3.91 38.06
N THR A 151 3.91 4.74 37.12
CA THR A 151 3.01 4.34 36.02
C THR A 151 3.59 4.74 34.69
N ALA A 152 3.51 3.85 33.70
CA ALA A 152 4.00 4.08 32.35
C ALA A 152 2.99 3.64 31.30
N GLY A 153 2.79 4.48 30.29
CA GLY A 153 1.97 4.20 29.12
C GLY A 153 2.82 3.99 27.87
N PHE A 154 2.56 2.93 27.13
CA PHE A 154 3.18 2.64 25.84
C PHE A 154 2.11 2.61 24.76
N ALA A 155 2.42 3.17 23.59
CA ALA A 155 1.59 3.11 22.39
C ALA A 155 2.46 2.78 21.18
N LEU A 156 1.91 1.97 20.28
CA LEU A 156 2.52 1.63 18.98
C LEU A 156 1.76 2.38 17.88
N LEU A 157 2.49 2.91 16.90
CA LEU A 157 1.95 3.68 15.77
C LEU A 157 2.65 3.29 14.45
N GLY A 158 1.99 3.51 13.31
CA GLY A 158 2.53 3.26 11.98
C GLY A 158 2.90 1.79 11.74
N ASP A 159 4.06 1.56 11.13
CA ASP A 159 4.54 0.23 10.73
C ASP A 159 4.64 -0.78 11.89
N SER A 160 4.70 -0.31 13.13
CA SER A 160 4.69 -1.17 14.32
C SER A 160 3.32 -1.80 14.61
N ILE A 161 2.22 -1.23 14.09
CA ILE A 161 0.86 -1.76 14.28
C ILE A 161 0.18 -2.29 13.02
N HIS A 162 0.58 -1.81 11.84
CA HIS A 162 0.20 -2.36 10.55
C HIS A 162 1.35 -2.18 9.57
N ALA A 163 1.70 -3.22 8.82
CA ALA A 163 2.72 -3.12 7.78
C ALA A 163 2.27 -3.94 6.58
N PHE A 164 2.45 -3.43 5.37
CA PHE A 164 2.01 -4.09 4.15
C PHE A 164 2.81 -3.60 2.94
N PRO A 165 2.86 -4.37 1.84
CA PRO A 165 3.45 -3.93 0.59
C PRO A 165 2.86 -2.58 0.12
N PRO A 166 3.64 -1.74 -0.58
CA PRO A 166 3.21 -0.39 -0.98
C PRO A 166 2.14 -0.36 -2.10
N ASP A 167 1.57 -1.51 -2.46
CA ASP A 167 0.62 -1.75 -3.55
C ASP A 167 -0.53 -0.72 -3.59
N ILE A 168 -1.05 -0.33 -2.43
CA ILE A 168 -2.18 0.60 -2.31
C ILE A 168 -1.77 2.05 -1.99
N GLY A 169 -0.47 2.31 -1.76
CA GLY A 169 0.05 3.65 -1.45
C GLY A 169 -0.51 4.28 -0.17
N GLN A 170 -0.87 3.47 0.83
CA GLN A 170 -1.51 3.94 2.07
C GLN A 170 -0.67 3.81 3.34
N GLY A 171 0.55 3.25 3.31
CA GLY A 171 1.35 3.05 4.52
C GLY A 171 1.56 4.34 5.32
N VAL A 172 2.14 5.36 4.68
CA VAL A 172 2.36 6.68 5.30
C VAL A 172 1.06 7.37 5.68
N ASN A 173 0.03 7.33 4.82
CA ASN A 173 -1.26 7.95 5.12
C ASN A 173 -1.93 7.31 6.35
N ALA A 174 -1.89 5.98 6.45
CA ALA A 174 -2.41 5.25 7.60
C ALA A 174 -1.60 5.53 8.88
N ALA A 175 -0.28 5.64 8.78
CA ALA A 175 0.57 6.03 9.90
C ALA A 175 0.27 7.46 10.40
N LEU A 176 0.04 8.41 9.49
CA LEU A 176 -0.35 9.77 9.85
C LEU A 176 -1.74 9.83 10.50
N GLU A 177 -2.69 9.00 10.03
CA GLU A 177 -3.98 8.83 10.71
C GLU A 177 -3.81 8.28 12.14
N ASP A 178 -2.87 7.36 12.37
CA ASP A 178 -2.58 6.83 13.71
C ASP A 178 -2.15 7.96 14.65
N VAL A 179 -1.26 8.86 14.20
CA VAL A 179 -0.78 10.00 14.98
C VAL A 179 -1.94 10.94 15.33
N MET A 180 -2.83 11.20 14.37
CA MET A 180 -3.98 12.07 14.59
C MET A 180 -4.98 11.46 15.58
N ASP A 181 -5.33 10.18 15.42
CA ASP A 181 -6.24 9.48 16.35
C ASP A 181 -5.62 9.36 17.75
N PHE A 182 -4.30 9.14 17.85
CA PHE A 182 -3.58 9.11 19.14
C PHE A 182 -3.63 10.47 19.83
N ARG A 183 -3.38 11.56 19.09
CA ARG A 183 -3.54 12.93 19.61
C ARG A 183 -4.96 13.19 20.08
N GLU A 184 -5.98 12.85 19.30
CA GLU A 184 -7.38 13.04 19.70
C GLU A 184 -7.73 12.26 20.98
N ALA A 185 -7.20 11.04 21.12
CA ALA A 185 -7.37 10.23 22.32
C ALA A 185 -6.72 10.87 23.56
N LEU A 186 -5.48 11.38 23.43
CA LEU A 186 -4.77 12.08 24.51
C LEU A 186 -5.45 13.38 24.93
N LEU A 187 -6.13 14.07 24.02
CA LEU A 187 -6.87 15.30 24.35
C LEU A 187 -8.24 15.01 24.99
N GLY A 188 -8.60 13.73 25.12
CA GLY A 188 -9.91 13.32 25.62
C GLY A 188 -11.05 13.76 24.70
N LEU A 189 -10.75 14.05 23.43
CA LEU A 189 -11.72 14.55 22.47
C LEU A 189 -12.54 13.42 21.87
N GLY A 190 -13.81 13.70 21.59
CA GLY A 190 -14.55 13.02 20.53
C GLY A 190 -14.08 13.57 19.18
N LYS A 191 -14.23 12.77 18.12
CA LYS A 191 -13.73 13.05 16.76
C LYS A 191 -13.88 14.54 16.37
N HIS A 192 -12.78 15.14 15.87
CA HIS A 192 -12.76 16.42 15.17
C HIS A 192 -13.14 17.70 15.93
N ASP A 193 -12.90 17.82 17.23
CA ASP A 193 -12.93 19.14 17.88
C ASP A 193 -11.54 19.82 17.78
N ARG A 194 -11.46 20.92 17.05
CA ARG A 194 -10.20 21.65 16.76
C ARG A 194 -9.99 22.87 17.67
N ASN A 195 -10.71 23.00 18.78
CA ASN A 195 -10.56 24.16 19.65
C ASN A 195 -9.14 24.21 20.29
N PRO A 196 -8.38 25.32 20.13
CA PRO A 196 -7.05 25.49 20.74
C PRO A 196 -7.03 25.35 22.27
N ALA A 197 -8.16 25.59 22.95
CA ALA A 197 -8.31 25.42 24.39
C ALA A 197 -7.98 24.00 24.87
N TYR A 198 -8.09 22.98 24.00
CA TYR A 198 -7.79 21.60 24.37
C TYR A 198 -6.31 21.27 24.46
N LEU A 199 -5.40 22.10 23.93
CA LEU A 199 -3.96 21.84 24.07
C LEU A 199 -3.49 21.87 25.54
N LYS A 200 -4.13 22.69 26.39
CA LYS A 200 -3.88 22.69 27.85
C LYS A 200 -4.36 21.39 28.52
N LYS A 201 -5.36 20.70 27.94
CA LYS A 201 -5.94 19.46 28.48
C LYS A 201 -5.07 18.23 28.26
N GLY A 202 -4.28 18.20 27.18
CA GLY A 202 -3.35 17.09 26.90
C GLY A 202 -2.25 16.94 27.97
N ALA A 203 -1.72 18.05 28.48
CA ALA A 203 -0.74 18.04 29.56
C ALA A 203 -1.31 17.41 30.85
N THR A 204 -2.59 17.71 31.17
CA THR A 204 -3.29 17.12 32.31
C THR A 204 -3.48 15.60 32.16
N VAL A 205 -3.74 15.11 30.94
CA VAL A 205 -3.87 13.66 30.69
C VAL A 205 -2.54 12.94 30.91
N LEU A 206 -1.41 13.52 30.48
CA LEU A 206 -0.09 12.92 30.67
C LEU A 206 0.35 12.89 32.14
N GLN A 207 -0.20 13.76 32.98
CA GLN A 207 0.10 13.83 34.41
C GLN A 207 -0.81 12.95 35.27
N SER A 208 -1.91 12.43 34.72
CA SER A 208 -2.85 11.58 35.43
C SER A 208 -2.78 10.13 34.92
N PRO A 209 -2.32 9.18 35.75
CA PRO A 209 -2.25 7.77 35.37
C PRO A 209 -3.58 7.20 34.87
N LEU A 210 -4.69 7.56 35.52
CA LEU A 210 -6.03 7.13 35.14
C LEU A 210 -6.41 7.66 33.76
N LEU A 211 -6.23 8.96 33.52
CA LEU A 211 -6.57 9.58 32.24
C LEU A 211 -5.67 9.06 31.10
N LEU A 212 -4.39 8.83 31.37
CA LEU A 212 -3.47 8.23 30.41
C LEU A 212 -3.92 6.82 30.01
N LYS A 213 -4.29 5.98 30.98
CA LYS A 213 -4.83 4.63 30.73
C LYS A 213 -6.10 4.66 29.88
N GLU A 214 -7.03 5.56 30.20
CA GLU A 214 -8.27 5.76 29.41
C GLU A 214 -7.98 6.24 27.99
N ALA A 215 -7.05 7.18 27.82
CA ALA A 215 -6.64 7.68 26.51
C ALA A 215 -6.04 6.57 25.65
N LEU A 216 -5.16 5.75 26.21
CA LEU A 216 -4.57 4.59 25.52
C LEU A 216 -5.64 3.58 25.09
N GLN A 217 -6.58 3.25 25.98
CA GLN A 217 -7.69 2.36 25.66
C GLN A 217 -8.56 2.92 24.53
N ARG A 218 -8.85 4.23 24.55
CA ARG A 218 -9.61 4.92 23.50
C ARG A 218 -8.88 4.88 22.17
N TYR A 219 -7.58 5.16 22.15
CA TYR A 219 -6.75 5.08 20.95
C TYR A 219 -6.84 3.68 20.33
N GLN A 220 -6.62 2.62 21.12
CA GLN A 220 -6.70 1.25 20.63
C GLN A 220 -8.10 0.91 20.10
N ALA A 221 -9.17 1.32 20.80
CA ALA A 221 -10.54 1.07 20.36
C ALA A 221 -10.87 1.75 19.01
N LEU A 222 -10.30 2.94 18.77
CA LEU A 222 -10.45 3.65 17.51
C LEU A 222 -9.61 3.03 16.38
N ARG A 223 -8.36 2.66 16.68
CA ARG A 223 -7.36 2.35 15.64
C ARG A 223 -7.19 0.87 15.32
N ALA A 224 -7.47 -0.04 16.25
CA ALA A 224 -7.38 -1.48 16.02
C ALA A 224 -8.20 -1.98 14.81
N PRO A 225 -9.48 -1.58 14.64
CA PRO A 225 -10.25 -1.98 13.48
C PRO A 225 -9.72 -1.40 12.16
N GLU A 226 -9.08 -0.23 12.22
CA GLU A 226 -8.56 0.47 11.03
C GLU A 226 -7.24 -0.15 10.55
N ALA A 227 -6.33 -0.49 11.46
CA ALA A 227 -5.09 -1.20 11.17
C ALA A 227 -5.36 -2.58 10.54
N GLU A 228 -6.31 -3.33 11.10
CA GLU A 228 -6.74 -4.60 10.49
C GLU A 228 -7.32 -4.38 9.09
N ALA A 229 -8.20 -3.39 8.94
CA ALA A 229 -8.88 -3.14 7.68
C ALA A 229 -7.91 -2.71 6.56
N VAL A 230 -6.95 -1.81 6.84
CA VAL A 230 -5.98 -1.38 5.84
C VAL A 230 -5.06 -2.53 5.40
N ALA A 231 -4.63 -3.38 6.34
CA ALA A 231 -3.84 -4.58 6.02
C ALA A 231 -4.63 -5.57 5.15
N ARG A 232 -5.93 -5.76 5.41
CA ARG A 232 -6.81 -6.59 4.58
C ARG A 232 -7.09 -5.99 3.20
N ILE A 233 -7.28 -4.67 3.13
CA ILE A 233 -7.45 -3.96 1.86
C ILE A 233 -6.19 -4.12 0.99
N ALA A 234 -4.99 -4.08 1.59
CA ALA A 234 -3.74 -4.28 0.86
C ALA A 234 -3.68 -5.64 0.14
N GLN A 235 -4.31 -6.69 0.67
CA GLN A 235 -4.37 -8.00 0.01
C GLN A 235 -5.15 -7.99 -1.31
N VAL A 236 -6.13 -7.10 -1.45
CA VAL A 236 -7.11 -7.13 -2.56
C VAL A 236 -7.13 -5.86 -3.40
N GLY A 237 -6.45 -4.80 -2.96
CA GLY A 237 -6.49 -3.49 -3.61
C GLY A 237 -5.76 -3.44 -4.94
N ALA A 238 -4.55 -4.01 -5.01
CA ALA A 238 -3.74 -4.09 -6.23
C ALA A 238 -2.75 -5.28 -6.20
N PRO A 239 -3.22 -6.52 -5.95
CA PRO A 239 -2.36 -7.67 -5.60
C PRO A 239 -1.34 -8.09 -6.67
N TYR A 240 -1.53 -7.71 -7.94
CA TYR A 240 -0.68 -8.14 -9.06
C TYR A 240 0.01 -6.97 -9.77
N GLN A 241 0.19 -5.83 -9.10
CA GLN A 241 0.74 -4.60 -9.68
C GLN A 241 2.17 -4.76 -10.25
N TYR A 242 2.92 -5.76 -9.79
CA TYR A 242 4.33 -5.98 -10.17
C TYR A 242 4.52 -7.11 -11.20
N ASN A 243 3.47 -7.48 -11.93
CA ASN A 243 3.47 -8.56 -12.93
C ASN A 243 3.83 -9.95 -12.35
N GLN A 244 3.46 -10.23 -11.09
CA GLN A 244 3.75 -11.53 -10.45
C GLN A 244 3.06 -12.71 -11.18
N SER A 245 1.90 -12.47 -11.80
CA SER A 245 1.19 -13.46 -12.62
C SER A 245 0.25 -12.79 -13.62
N ARG A 246 0.52 -12.95 -14.93
CA ARG A 246 -0.31 -12.34 -16.01
C ARG A 246 -1.75 -12.84 -16.01
N VAL A 247 -1.96 -14.13 -15.76
CA VAL A 247 -3.31 -14.73 -15.77
C VAL A 247 -4.13 -14.17 -14.60
N ARG A 248 -3.54 -14.17 -13.40
CA ARG A 248 -4.22 -13.65 -12.20
C ARG A 248 -4.44 -12.14 -12.26
N GLU A 249 -3.48 -11.39 -12.83
CA GLU A 249 -3.64 -9.96 -13.12
C GLU A 249 -4.83 -9.71 -14.06
N LYS A 250 -4.96 -10.46 -15.16
CA LYS A 250 -6.09 -10.33 -16.08
C LYS A 250 -7.43 -10.66 -15.42
N ILE A 251 -7.50 -11.75 -14.64
CA ILE A 251 -8.70 -12.12 -13.88
C ILE A 251 -9.07 -11.02 -12.88
N PHE A 252 -8.08 -10.50 -12.16
CA PHE A 252 -8.27 -9.38 -11.23
C PHE A 252 -8.79 -8.14 -11.95
N MET A 253 -8.18 -7.74 -13.07
CA MET A 253 -8.60 -6.55 -13.84
C MET A 253 -10.02 -6.70 -14.40
N LEU A 254 -10.39 -7.90 -14.86
CA LEU A 254 -11.76 -8.18 -15.29
C LEU A 254 -12.75 -8.03 -14.13
N GLY A 255 -12.45 -8.64 -12.97
CA GLY A 255 -13.28 -8.51 -11.76
C GLY A 255 -13.38 -7.07 -11.26
N PHE A 256 -12.28 -6.32 -11.33
CA PHE A 256 -12.22 -4.90 -10.99
C PHE A 256 -13.12 -4.07 -11.91
N ALA A 257 -12.98 -4.23 -13.23
CA ALA A 257 -13.78 -3.51 -14.22
C ALA A 257 -15.28 -3.83 -14.08
N LEU A 258 -15.62 -5.12 -13.93
CA LEU A 258 -17.00 -5.55 -13.70
C LEU A 258 -17.57 -4.91 -12.44
N ARG A 259 -16.82 -4.92 -11.33
CA ARG A 259 -17.25 -4.31 -10.07
C ARG A 259 -17.44 -2.80 -10.18
N THR A 260 -16.58 -2.11 -10.91
CA THR A 260 -16.73 -0.68 -11.18
C THR A 260 -18.02 -0.41 -11.94
N VAL A 261 -18.28 -1.13 -13.03
CA VAL A 261 -19.53 -0.98 -13.81
C VAL A 261 -20.75 -1.30 -12.95
N LEU A 262 -20.73 -2.43 -12.22
CA LEU A 262 -21.82 -2.81 -11.33
C LEU A 262 -22.09 -1.76 -10.25
N SER A 263 -21.06 -1.11 -9.70
CA SER A 263 -21.24 -0.06 -8.70
C SER A 263 -21.93 1.19 -9.27
N VAL A 264 -21.61 1.57 -10.51
CA VAL A 264 -22.26 2.68 -11.20
C VAL A 264 -23.73 2.35 -11.50
N VAL A 265 -24.00 1.15 -12.01
CA VAL A 265 -25.38 0.71 -12.30
C VAL A 265 -26.19 0.61 -11.00
N ALA A 266 -25.63 -0.01 -9.96
CA ALA A 266 -26.28 -0.14 -8.66
C ALA A 266 -26.63 1.22 -8.05
N ALA A 267 -25.77 2.23 -8.19
CA ALA A 267 -26.08 3.58 -7.74
C ALA A 267 -27.31 4.16 -8.46
N LYS A 268 -27.44 3.94 -9.78
CA LYS A 268 -28.59 4.42 -10.57
C LYS A 268 -29.91 3.74 -10.21
N VAL A 269 -29.88 2.48 -9.77
CA VAL A 269 -31.08 1.70 -9.41
C VAL A 269 -31.34 1.62 -7.90
N GLY A 270 -30.72 2.49 -7.10
CA GLY A 270 -30.95 2.56 -5.64
C GLY A 270 -30.23 1.49 -4.79
N LEU A 271 -29.41 0.63 -5.41
CA LEU A 271 -28.63 -0.43 -4.75
C LEU A 271 -27.21 -0.02 -4.35
N GLY A 272 -26.83 1.25 -4.51
CA GLY A 272 -25.47 1.76 -4.25
C GLY A 272 -24.98 1.61 -2.80
N LYS A 273 -25.87 1.32 -1.83
CA LYS A 273 -25.50 1.00 -0.44
C LYS A 273 -24.98 -0.43 -0.26
N VAL A 274 -25.32 -1.32 -1.20
CA VAL A 274 -24.99 -2.76 -1.20
C VAL A 274 -23.80 -3.04 -2.11
N ILE A 275 -23.88 -2.58 -3.36
CA ILE A 275 -22.81 -2.72 -4.35
C ILE A 275 -22.05 -1.40 -4.43
N THR A 276 -20.79 -1.44 -4.02
CA THR A 276 -19.91 -0.28 -3.93
C THR A 276 -18.70 -0.45 -4.83
N GLU A 277 -18.07 0.68 -5.18
CA GLU A 277 -16.85 0.72 -5.98
C GLU A 277 -15.71 -0.11 -5.32
N PRO A 278 -14.69 -0.54 -6.09
CA PRO A 278 -13.54 -1.26 -5.55
C PRO A 278 -12.88 -0.56 -4.35
N ALA A 279 -12.41 -1.34 -3.37
CA ALA A 279 -11.87 -0.80 -2.12
C ALA A 279 -10.73 0.21 -2.33
N VAL A 280 -9.85 -0.04 -3.31
CA VAL A 280 -8.74 0.86 -3.66
C VAL A 280 -9.19 2.23 -4.16
N MET A 281 -10.36 2.32 -4.81
CA MET A 281 -10.93 3.61 -5.24
C MET A 281 -11.49 4.38 -4.02
N GLN A 282 -12.18 3.67 -3.12
CA GLN A 282 -12.74 4.28 -1.91
C GLN A 282 -11.66 4.88 -0.99
N ILE A 283 -10.53 4.19 -0.81
CA ILE A 283 -9.41 4.71 0.02
C ILE A 283 -8.72 5.90 -0.65
N ARG A 284 -8.54 5.88 -1.98
CA ARG A 284 -7.92 6.99 -2.72
C ARG A 284 -8.77 8.26 -2.67
N ALA A 285 -10.09 8.12 -2.57
CA ALA A 285 -10.97 9.26 -2.38
C ALA A 285 -10.78 9.95 -1.00
N GLY A 286 -10.20 9.26 -0.01
CA GLY A 286 -9.89 9.82 1.31
C GLY A 286 -11.12 10.20 2.17
N ARG A 287 -12.32 9.76 1.80
CA ARG A 287 -13.58 10.20 2.43
C ARG A 287 -14.04 9.31 3.59
N GLN A 288 -13.43 8.14 3.78
CA GLN A 288 -13.94 7.11 4.66
C GLN A 288 -12.81 6.41 5.42
N ARG A 289 -13.11 6.02 6.65
CA ARG A 289 -12.27 5.13 7.48
C ARG A 289 -12.08 3.78 6.78
N TYR A 290 -10.89 3.19 6.88
CA TYR A 290 -10.54 1.90 6.28
C TYR A 290 -11.51 0.78 6.69
N SER A 291 -11.91 0.72 7.96
CA SER A 291 -12.84 -0.31 8.46
C SER A 291 -14.21 -0.26 7.77
N ARG A 292 -14.69 0.95 7.44
CA ARG A 292 -15.93 1.15 6.69
C ARG A 292 -15.76 0.74 5.23
N VAL A 293 -14.64 1.10 4.60
CA VAL A 293 -14.30 0.66 3.24
C VAL A 293 -14.24 -0.87 3.17
N TRP A 294 -13.57 -1.50 4.13
CA TRP A 294 -13.44 -2.95 4.18
C TRP A 294 -14.79 -3.65 4.37
N LYS A 295 -15.63 -3.21 5.32
CA LYS A 295 -16.99 -3.75 5.51
C LYS A 295 -17.86 -3.58 4.25
N ARG A 296 -17.76 -2.45 3.56
CA ARG A 296 -18.43 -2.24 2.26
C ARG A 296 -17.90 -3.22 1.22
N ALA A 297 -16.58 -3.40 1.16
CA ALA A 297 -15.96 -4.31 0.22
C ALA A 297 -16.47 -5.75 0.39
N GLN A 298 -16.52 -6.22 1.64
CA GLN A 298 -17.04 -7.54 2.01
C GLN A 298 -18.52 -7.71 1.67
N ARG A 299 -19.38 -6.73 2.01
CA ARG A 299 -20.81 -6.78 1.69
C ARG A 299 -21.07 -6.84 0.19
N THR A 300 -20.36 -6.03 -0.60
CA THR A 300 -20.47 -6.08 -2.05
C THR A 300 -20.00 -7.44 -2.60
N THR A 301 -18.89 -7.99 -2.09
CA THR A 301 -18.42 -9.32 -2.49
C THR A 301 -19.48 -10.38 -2.19
N ALA A 302 -20.06 -10.38 -0.98
CA ALA A 302 -21.13 -11.30 -0.62
C ALA A 302 -22.35 -11.17 -1.53
N ALA A 303 -22.77 -9.94 -1.84
CA ALA A 303 -23.89 -9.69 -2.76
C ALA A 303 -23.61 -10.21 -4.18
N CYS A 304 -22.40 -9.97 -4.71
CA CYS A 304 -22.00 -10.47 -6.02
C CYS A 304 -21.96 -12.01 -6.05
N VAL A 305 -21.45 -12.65 -5.00
CA VAL A 305 -21.42 -14.12 -4.90
C VAL A 305 -22.84 -14.69 -4.82
N ALA A 306 -23.71 -14.10 -4.01
CA ALA A 306 -25.11 -14.53 -3.90
C ALA A 306 -25.87 -14.39 -5.23
N ALA A 307 -25.67 -13.27 -5.95
CA ALA A 307 -26.26 -13.05 -7.26
C ALA A 307 -25.76 -14.05 -8.31
N ALA A 308 -24.45 -14.35 -8.32
CA ALA A 308 -23.88 -15.34 -9.22
C ALA A 308 -24.42 -16.75 -8.93
N ALA A 309 -24.54 -17.14 -7.66
CA ALA A 309 -25.11 -18.42 -7.26
C ALA A 309 -26.58 -18.55 -7.67
N ALA A 310 -27.39 -17.50 -7.47
CA ALA A 310 -28.79 -17.47 -7.89
C ALA A 310 -28.94 -17.59 -9.42
N LEU A 311 -28.08 -16.91 -10.19
CA LEU A 311 -28.06 -17.03 -11.65
C LEU A 311 -27.67 -18.45 -12.11
N ALA A 312 -26.63 -19.03 -11.51
CA ALA A 312 -26.21 -20.40 -11.82
C ALA A 312 -27.32 -21.42 -11.54
N LEU A 313 -28.00 -21.29 -10.40
CA LEU A 313 -29.14 -22.15 -10.05
C LEU A 313 -30.29 -21.99 -11.07
N LYS A 314 -30.61 -20.77 -11.47
CA LYS A 314 -31.64 -20.51 -12.48
C LYS A 314 -31.30 -21.15 -13.83
N LEU A 315 -30.04 -21.06 -14.27
CA LEU A 315 -29.59 -21.67 -15.52
C LEU A 315 -29.61 -23.20 -15.46
N ALA A 316 -29.25 -23.78 -14.31
CA ALA A 316 -29.33 -25.22 -14.10
C ALA A 316 -30.78 -25.72 -14.16
N LEU A 317 -31.71 -25.02 -13.49
CA LEU A 317 -33.14 -25.37 -13.50
C LEU A 317 -33.78 -25.20 -14.89
N ALA A 318 -33.28 -24.29 -15.73
CA ALA A 318 -33.77 -24.11 -17.10
C ALA A 318 -33.22 -25.15 -18.09
N SER A 319 -32.24 -25.97 -17.66
CA SER A 319 -31.61 -27.01 -18.48
C SER A 319 -32.18 -28.42 -18.20
N VAL A 320 -33.14 -28.52 -17.28
CA VAL A 320 -33.90 -29.73 -16.91
C VAL A 320 -35.29 -29.62 -17.49
#